data_AF-A0A2D0KQI3-F1
#
_entry.id   AF-A0A2D0KQI3-F1
#
_cell.length_a   1.000
_cell.length_b   1.000
_cell.length_c   1.000
_cell.angle_alpha   90.00
_cell.angle_beta   90.00
_cell.angle_gamma   90.00
#
_symmetry.space_group_name_H-M   'P 1'
#
loop_
_entity.id
_entity.type
_entity.pdbx_description
1 polymer ?
#
loop_
_entity_poly.entity_id
_entity_poly.type
_entity_poly.pdbx_seq_one_letter_code
_entity_poly.pdbx_strand_id
1 'polypeptide(L)'
;MTTDNAPIVLDPKNGVYITGTRFAVVAHEKHPGKLALLQFNTYDGIYSLVDWHDSDVSLVAALVSLHVSYIRHKMRSVTEYLAAVETIAKRCQTALALLNPETYGGVVTC
;
A
#
# COMPACT_ATOMS: atom_id res chain seq x y z
N MET A 1 29.42 -9.77 13.97
CA MET A 1 28.02 -9.90 13.54
C MET A 1 27.89 -9.06 12.29
N THR A 2 27.86 -9.68 11.13
CA THR A 2 27.79 -9.02 9.82
C THR A 2 26.40 -8.41 9.65
N THR A 3 26.33 -7.08 9.61
CA THR A 3 25.13 -6.35 9.20
C THR A 3 24.91 -6.61 7.71
N ASP A 4 23.98 -7.51 7.43
CA ASP A 4 23.44 -7.77 6.09
C ASP A 4 22.66 -6.53 5.62
N ASN A 5 23.39 -5.48 5.23
CA ASN A 5 22.86 -4.29 4.54
C ASN A 5 22.60 -4.58 3.05
N ALA A 6 22.21 -5.81 2.71
CA ALA A 6 21.71 -6.10 1.38
C ALA A 6 20.38 -5.35 1.23
N PRO A 7 20.17 -4.57 0.16
CA PRO A 7 18.90 -3.92 -0.09
C PRO A 7 17.80 -4.99 -0.07
N ILE A 8 16.80 -4.82 0.81
CA ILE A 8 15.65 -5.72 0.86
C ILE A 8 14.91 -5.54 -0.46
N VAL A 9 14.98 -6.58 -1.31
CA VAL A 9 14.25 -6.60 -2.57
C VAL A 9 12.79 -6.91 -2.25
N LEU A 10 11.94 -5.90 -2.34
CA LEU A 10 10.49 -6.03 -2.17
C LEU A 10 9.89 -6.29 -3.55
N ASP A 11 9.57 -7.55 -3.85
CA ASP A 11 8.91 -7.91 -5.11
C ASP A 11 7.38 -7.72 -4.97
N PRO A 12 6.77 -6.80 -5.73
CA PRO A 12 5.33 -6.60 -5.71
C PRO A 12 4.52 -7.81 -6.20
N LYS A 13 5.15 -8.85 -6.81
CA LYS A 13 4.50 -10.14 -7.10
C LYS A 13 3.99 -10.86 -5.85
N ASN A 14 4.62 -10.63 -4.70
CA ASN A 14 4.19 -11.17 -3.42
C ASN A 14 3.37 -10.15 -2.61
N GLY A 15 2.91 -9.09 -3.26
CA GLY A 15 2.07 -8.05 -2.68
C GLY A 15 0.73 -7.91 -3.37
N VAL A 16 -0.02 -6.90 -2.95
CA VAL A 16 -1.28 -6.50 -3.59
C VAL A 16 -1.16 -5.09 -4.14
N TYR A 17 -1.45 -4.96 -5.43
CA TYR A 17 -1.53 -3.69 -6.14
C TYR A 17 -2.83 -2.97 -5.78
N ILE A 18 -2.73 -1.67 -5.44
CA ILE A 18 -3.90 -0.86 -5.15
C ILE A 18 -4.41 -0.26 -6.46
N THR A 19 -5.46 -0.85 -7.02
CA THR A 19 -6.04 -0.48 -8.32
C THR A 19 -6.29 1.02 -8.46
N GLY A 20 -5.95 1.57 -9.63
CA GLY A 20 -6.10 3.00 -9.93
C GLY A 20 -5.14 3.89 -9.14
N THR A 21 -4.12 3.31 -8.52
CA THR A 21 -3.02 4.02 -7.90
C THR A 21 -1.68 3.46 -8.40
N ARG A 22 -0.59 4.13 -8.05
CA ARG A 22 0.77 3.66 -8.30
C ARG A 22 1.37 2.92 -7.11
N PHE A 23 0.56 2.50 -6.15
CA PHE A 23 1.02 1.91 -4.90
C PHE A 23 0.73 0.42 -4.84
N ALA A 24 1.56 -0.29 -4.09
CA ALA A 24 1.36 -1.69 -3.73
C ALA A 24 1.69 -1.89 -2.25
N VAL A 25 1.13 -2.93 -1.65
CA VAL A 25 1.40 -3.31 -0.26
C VAL A 25 1.99 -4.71 -0.24
N VAL A 26 3.05 -4.92 0.54
CA VAL A 26 3.74 -6.22 0.66
C VAL A 26 3.92 -6.55 2.14
N ALA A 27 3.66 -7.81 2.51
CA ALA A 27 4.12 -8.37 3.79
C ALA A 27 5.49 -9.03 3.58
N HIS A 28 6.41 -8.89 4.54
CA HIS A 28 7.78 -9.40 4.37
C HIS A 28 8.25 -10.24 5.55
N GLU A 29 8.85 -11.40 5.26
CA GLU A 29 9.25 -12.39 6.27
C GLU A 29 10.29 -11.86 7.27
N LYS A 30 11.22 -11.00 6.83
CA LYS A 30 12.23 -10.39 7.72
C LYS A 30 11.66 -9.33 8.67
N HIS A 31 10.43 -8.87 8.45
CA HIS A 31 9.75 -7.87 9.28
C HIS A 31 8.33 -8.35 9.66
N PRO A 32 8.24 -9.41 10.48
CA PRO A 32 6.95 -9.99 10.85
C PRO A 32 6.08 -8.94 11.55
N GLY A 33 4.80 -8.89 11.17
CA GLY A 33 3.82 -7.93 11.68
C GLY A 33 3.90 -6.52 11.07
N LYS A 34 4.84 -6.26 10.16
CA LYS A 34 4.92 -4.98 9.43
C LYS A 34 4.44 -5.13 7.99
N LEU A 35 3.86 -4.05 7.47
CA LEU A 35 3.45 -3.93 6.08
C LEU A 35 4.33 -2.89 5.38
N ALA A 36 4.88 -3.24 4.21
CA ALA A 36 5.61 -2.31 3.36
C ALA A 36 4.67 -1.62 2.38
N LEU A 37 4.71 -0.29 2.33
CA LEU A 37 4.10 0.50 1.27
C LEU A 37 5.13 0.72 0.16
N LEU A 38 4.81 0.28 -1.05
CA LEU A 38 5.64 0.47 -2.24
C LEU A 38 5.02 1.48 -3.19
N GLN A 39 5.85 2.21 -3.91
CA GLN A 39 5.43 3.13 -4.98
C GLN A 39 6.13 2.77 -6.29
N PHE A 40 5.36 2.70 -7.36
CA PHE A 40 5.87 2.54 -8.72
C PHE A 40 6.50 3.84 -9.20
N ASN A 41 7.77 3.77 -9.60
CA ASN A 41 8.44 4.83 -10.33
C ASN A 41 8.30 4.58 -11.84
N THR A 42 7.65 5.51 -12.54
CA THR A 42 7.45 5.44 -13.99
C THR A 42 8.74 5.66 -14.79
N TYR A 43 9.74 6.32 -14.20
CA TYR A 43 11.02 6.57 -14.87
C TYR A 43 11.86 5.29 -14.99
N ASP A 44 11.89 4.51 -13.91
CA ASP A 44 12.72 3.31 -13.80
C ASP A 44 11.95 2.02 -14.07
N GLY A 45 10.61 2.08 -14.05
CA GLY A 45 9.74 0.91 -14.20
C GLY A 45 9.76 -0.04 -13.00
N ILE A 46 10.22 0.42 -11.83
CA ILE A 46 10.36 -0.42 -10.63
C ILE A 46 9.54 0.13 -9.46
N TYR A 47 9.18 -0.76 -8.53
CA TYR A 47 8.62 -0.40 -7.25
C TYR A 47 9.75 -0.09 -6.25
N SER A 48 9.61 1.02 -5.54
CA SER A 48 10.51 1.42 -4.46
C SER A 48 9.77 1.44 -3.13
N LEU A 49 10.47 1.09 -2.06
CA LEU A 49 9.95 1.21 -0.70
C LEU A 49 9.67 2.68 -0.38
N VAL A 50 8.45 2.96 0.07
CA VAL A 50 8.08 4.26 0.64
C VAL A 50 8.35 4.23 2.14
N ASP A 51 7.70 3.29 2.85
CA ASP A 51 7.85 3.14 4.30
C ASP A 51 7.35 1.77 4.79
N TRP A 52 7.69 1.43 6.03
CA TRP A 52 7.15 0.30 6.78
C TRP A 52 6.12 0.79 7.79
N HIS A 53 5.03 0.04 7.92
CA HIS A 53 3.94 0.38 8.82
C HIS A 53 3.66 -0.76 9.80
N ASP A 54 3.55 -0.41 11.08
CA ASP A 54 3.25 -1.34 12.18
C ASP A 54 1.74 -1.54 12.38
N SER A 55 0.91 -0.81 11.63
CA SER A 55 -0.55 -0.95 11.65
C SER A 55 -1.19 -0.58 10.32
N ASP A 56 -2.30 -1.24 10.03
CA ASP A 56 -3.13 -0.98 8.86
C ASP A 56 -3.58 0.47 8.77
N VAL A 57 -3.93 1.08 9.91
CA VAL A 57 -4.35 2.47 9.97
C VAL A 57 -3.23 3.41 9.52
N SER A 58 -2.01 3.18 9.99
CA SER A 58 -0.84 3.97 9.59
C SER A 58 -0.57 3.85 8.08
N LEU A 59 -0.66 2.62 7.55
CA LEU A 59 -0.47 2.37 6.12
C LEU A 59 -1.54 3.04 5.26
N VAL A 60 -2.82 2.88 5.63
CA VAL A 60 -3.94 3.50 4.90
C VAL A 60 -3.82 5.02 4.91
N ALA A 61 -3.49 5.62 6.06
CA ALA A 61 -3.31 7.06 6.18
C ALA A 61 -2.18 7.58 5.28
N ALA A 62 -1.03 6.88 5.26
CA ALA A 62 0.10 7.23 4.41
C ALA A 62 -0.27 7.12 2.92
N LEU A 63 -0.91 6.03 2.52
CA LEU A 63 -1.34 5.80 1.14
C LEU A 63 -2.33 6.87 0.66
N VAL A 64 -3.36 7.15 1.45
CA VAL A 64 -4.35 8.20 1.15
C VAL A 64 -3.66 9.54 0.99
N SER A 65 -2.81 9.93 1.94
CA SER A 65 -2.08 11.20 1.91
C SER A 65 -1.23 11.33 0.63
N LEU A 66 -0.46 10.30 0.30
CA LEU A 66 0.42 10.30 -0.87
C LEU A 66 -0.37 10.31 -2.19
N HIS A 67 -1.44 9.51 -2.30
CA HIS A 67 -2.25 9.48 -3.50
C HIS A 67 -2.98 10.81 -3.71
N VAL A 68 -3.61 11.33 -2.68
CA VAL A 68 -4.35 12.60 -2.73
C VAL A 68 -3.42 13.76 -3.05
N SER A 69 -2.23 13.81 -2.44
CA SER A 69 -1.21 14.82 -2.78
C SER A 69 -0.86 14.82 -4.27
N TYR A 70 -0.82 13.63 -4.88
CA TYR A 70 -0.57 13.47 -6.31
C TYR A 70 -1.74 13.96 -7.18
N ILE A 71 -2.99 13.60 -6.84
CA ILE A 71 -4.16 13.93 -7.67
C ILE A 71 -4.84 15.27 -7.33
N ARG A 72 -4.42 15.96 -6.24
CA ARG A 72 -5.10 17.18 -5.75
C ARG A 72 -5.26 18.28 -6.79
N HIS A 73 -4.30 18.43 -7.70
CA HIS A 73 -4.33 19.46 -8.75
C HIS A 73 -5.42 19.21 -9.80
N LYS A 74 -6.01 18.01 -9.82
CA LYS A 74 -7.11 17.63 -10.73
C LYS A 74 -8.48 17.79 -10.08
N MET A 75 -8.54 18.04 -8.77
CA MET A 75 -9.77 18.18 -8.01
C MET A 75 -10.30 19.61 -8.10
N ARG A 76 -11.61 19.76 -8.28
CA ARG A 76 -12.29 21.05 -8.44
C ARG A 76 -13.10 21.45 -7.20
N SER A 77 -13.29 20.54 -6.25
CA SER A 77 -14.08 20.79 -5.04
C SER A 77 -13.65 19.92 -3.85
N VAL A 78 -14.05 20.34 -2.65
CA VAL A 78 -13.90 19.55 -1.42
C VAL A 78 -14.67 18.23 -1.51
N THR A 79 -15.83 18.21 -2.17
CA THR A 79 -16.61 16.99 -2.38
C THR A 79 -15.85 15.96 -3.21
N GLU A 80 -15.18 16.39 -4.30
CA GLU A 80 -14.32 15.50 -5.10
C GLU A 80 -13.12 14.98 -4.30
N TYR A 81 -12.54 15.82 -3.45
CA TYR A 81 -11.47 15.42 -2.54
C TYR A 81 -11.91 14.32 -1.58
N LEU A 82 -13.05 14.51 -0.91
CA LEU A 82 -13.58 13.54 0.06
C LEU A 82 -13.93 12.21 -0.62
N ALA A 83 -14.55 12.27 -1.81
CA ALA A 83 -14.87 11.07 -2.59
C ALA A 83 -13.61 10.29 -3.00
N ALA A 84 -12.53 11.00 -3.35
CA ALA A 84 -11.25 10.36 -3.68
C ALA A 84 -10.60 9.71 -2.45
N VAL A 85 -10.57 10.40 -1.31
CA VAL A 85 -10.08 9.85 -0.03
C VAL A 85 -10.82 8.56 0.31
N GLU A 86 -12.16 8.59 0.27
CA GLU A 86 -12.99 7.43 0.60
C GLU A 86 -12.75 6.26 -0.36
N THR A 87 -12.69 6.53 -1.66
CA THR A 87 -12.44 5.51 -2.69
C THR A 87 -11.10 4.81 -2.47
N ILE A 88 -10.06 5.59 -2.18
CA ILE A 88 -8.72 5.06 -1.96
C ILE A 88 -8.63 4.27 -0.66
N ALA A 89 -9.24 4.76 0.43
CA ALA A 89 -9.30 4.03 1.69
C ALA A 89 -9.98 2.66 1.52
N LYS A 90 -11.11 2.60 0.81
CA LYS A 90 -11.82 1.34 0.52
C LYS A 90 -10.96 0.36 -0.27
N ARG A 91 -10.28 0.84 -1.32
CA ARG A 91 -9.38 -0.02 -2.12
C ARG A 91 -8.22 -0.57 -1.30
N CYS A 92 -7.65 0.25 -0.42
CA CYS A 92 -6.61 -0.19 0.50
C CYS A 92 -7.13 -1.26 1.47
N GLN A 93 -8.32 -1.07 2.02
CA GLN A 93 -8.97 -2.06 2.90
C GLN A 93 -9.18 -3.40 2.17
N THR A 94 -9.66 -3.38 0.92
CA THR A 94 -9.79 -4.60 0.11
C THR A 94 -8.44 -5.29 -0.11
N ALA A 95 -7.38 -4.53 -0.36
CA ALA A 95 -6.06 -5.11 -0.55
C ALA A 95 -5.47 -5.74 0.71
N LEU A 96 -5.68 -5.10 1.87
CA LEU A 96 -5.29 -5.65 3.16
C LEU A 96 -6.04 -6.96 3.47
N ALA A 97 -7.33 -7.02 3.15
CA ALA A 97 -8.12 -8.24 3.30
C ALA A 97 -7.62 -9.39 2.40
N LEU A 98 -7.09 -9.08 1.21
CA LEU A 98 -6.46 -10.08 0.33
C LEU A 98 -5.09 -10.55 0.84
N LEU A 99 -4.30 -9.65 1.43
CA LEU A 99 -2.98 -9.98 1.98
C LEU A 99 -3.07 -10.78 3.28
N ASN A 100 -4.10 -10.56 4.09
CA ASN A 100 -4.28 -11.19 5.38
C ASN A 100 -5.73 -11.62 5.59
N PRO A 101 -6.20 -12.65 4.86
CA PRO A 101 -7.59 -13.10 4.91
C PRO A 101 -8.01 -13.58 6.30
N GLU A 102 -7.10 -14.16 7.09
CA GLU A 102 -7.40 -14.62 8.44
C GLU A 102 -7.64 -13.48 9.45
N THR A 103 -7.06 -12.30 9.21
CA THR A 103 -7.21 -11.14 10.12
C THR A 103 -8.42 -10.27 9.75
N TYR A 104 -8.87 -10.29 8.48
CA TYR A 104 -9.88 -9.36 7.96
C TYR A 104 -11.09 -10.02 7.28
N GLY A 105 -11.27 -11.34 7.42
CA GLY A 105 -12.49 -12.04 6.99
C GLY A 105 -12.51 -12.41 5.51
N GLY A 106 -11.40 -12.92 4.99
CA GLY A 106 -11.41 -13.62 3.70
C GLY A 106 -12.18 -14.94 3.83
N VAL A 107 -13.21 -15.12 3.02
CA VAL A 107 -13.95 -16.38 2.92
C VAL A 107 -12.96 -17.50 2.61
N VAL A 108 -12.82 -18.43 3.56
CA VAL A 108 -12.22 -19.74 3.30
C VAL A 108 -13.20 -20.45 2.37
N THR A 109 -12.96 -20.39 1.06
CA THR A 109 -13.64 -21.29 0.13
C THR A 109 -13.02 -22.67 0.31
N CYS A 110 -13.75 -23.54 1.02
CA CYS A 110 -13.52 -24.98 1.06
C CYS A 110 -13.71 -25.62 -0.32
#